data_AF-A0A972FIK9-F1
#
_entry.id   AF-A0A972FIK9-F1
#
_cell.length_a   1.000
_cell.length_b   1.000
_cell.length_c   1.000
_cell.angle_alpha   90.00
_cell.angle_beta   90.00
_cell.angle_gamma   90.00
#
_symmetry.space_group_name_H-M   'P 1'
#
loop_
_entity.id
_entity.type
_entity.pdbx_description
1 polymer ?
#
loop_
_entity_poly.entity_id
_entity_poly.type
_entity_poly.pdbx_seq_one_letter_code
_entity_poly.pdbx_strand_id
1 'polypeptide(L)'
;MKHHAFALLGLIAVTMAPTAQAVEILRWERMPLAVPLQVGQERIVFIDRNVRVGVPAGVGERLRVQSAGGAVYLRASEPIEPTRLQLQDADTGALILLDIAAEPAKDGEPALEPVRIVEGATTPAPRYG
;
A
#
# COMPACT_ATOMS: atom_id res chain seq x y z
N MET A 1 5.38 18.36 -54.16
CA MET A 1 5.19 19.09 -52.87
C MET A 1 3.97 18.65 -52.05
N LYS A 2 3.33 17.50 -52.29
CA LYS A 2 2.09 17.09 -51.56
C LYS A 2 2.22 15.80 -50.72
N HIS A 3 3.30 15.02 -50.88
CA HIS A 3 3.52 13.78 -50.13
C HIS A 3 4.28 13.97 -48.81
N HIS A 4 5.05 15.05 -48.68
CA HIS A 4 5.76 15.38 -47.42
C HIS A 4 4.80 15.88 -46.34
N ALA A 5 3.66 16.48 -46.71
CA ALA A 5 2.65 16.95 -45.76
C ALA A 5 1.94 15.77 -45.06
N PHE A 6 1.68 14.67 -45.78
CA PHE A 6 1.10 13.46 -45.20
C PHE A 6 2.13 12.64 -44.39
N ALA A 7 3.41 12.66 -44.79
CA ALA A 7 4.47 12.02 -44.02
C ALA A 7 4.74 12.72 -42.68
N LEU A 8 4.57 14.04 -42.60
CA LEU A 8 4.73 14.80 -41.35
C LEU A 8 3.55 14.62 -40.38
N LEU A 9 2.34 14.35 -40.89
CA LEU A 9 1.14 14.18 -40.06
C LEU A 9 1.08 12.79 -39.38
N GLY A 10 1.72 11.78 -39.97
CA GLY A 10 1.83 10.44 -39.38
C GLY A 10 2.83 10.32 -38.24
N LEU A 11 3.72 11.31 -38.05
CA LEU A 11 4.83 11.25 -37.10
C LEU A 11 4.53 11.92 -35.73
N ILE A 12 3.35 12.55 -35.56
CA ILE A 12 2.96 13.24 -34.31
C ILE A 12 2.10 12.33 -33.41
N ALA A 13 2.08 11.02 -33.65
CA ALA A 13 1.32 10.06 -32.83
C ALA A 13 2.20 9.26 -31.84
N VAL A 14 3.29 9.85 -31.35
CA VAL A 14 4.22 9.18 -30.42
C VAL A 14 4.09 9.80 -29.02
N THR A 15 3.33 9.06 -28.20
CA THR A 15 3.51 8.79 -26.77
C THR A 15 3.23 9.90 -25.75
N MET A 16 1.96 10.05 -25.39
CA MET A 16 1.62 10.15 -23.96
C MET A 16 1.33 8.73 -23.46
N ALA A 17 2.35 8.04 -22.95
CA ALA A 17 2.10 6.81 -22.20
C ALA A 17 1.44 7.20 -20.87
N PRO A 18 0.27 6.65 -20.52
CA PRO A 18 -0.32 6.92 -19.21
C PRO A 18 0.64 6.45 -18.13
N THR A 19 0.85 7.26 -17.10
CA THR A 19 1.52 6.82 -15.87
C THR A 19 0.63 5.79 -15.21
N ALA A 20 0.95 4.50 -15.39
CA ALA A 20 0.26 3.42 -14.72
C ALA A 20 0.51 3.55 -13.22
N GLN A 21 -0.53 3.90 -12.46
CA GLN A 21 -0.54 3.78 -11.00
C GLN A 21 -0.94 2.35 -10.70
N ALA A 22 0.00 1.55 -10.20
CA ALA A 22 -0.29 0.18 -9.82
C ALA A 22 -0.83 0.14 -8.38
N VAL A 23 -1.63 -0.88 -8.05
CA VAL A 23 -1.98 -1.16 -6.65
C VAL A 23 -1.44 -2.54 -6.33
N GLU A 24 -0.60 -2.62 -5.29
CA GLU A 24 -0.08 -3.89 -4.80
C GLU A 24 -1.19 -4.63 -4.06
N ILE A 25 -1.50 -5.86 -4.47
CA ILE A 25 -2.53 -6.67 -3.82
C ILE A 25 -1.89 -7.63 -2.82
N LEU A 26 -2.16 -7.42 -1.54
CA LEU A 26 -1.77 -8.33 -0.47
C LEU A 26 -2.97 -9.18 -0.05
N ARG A 27 -2.77 -10.49 0.02
CA ARG A 27 -3.82 -11.42 0.47
C ARG A 27 -3.65 -11.75 1.94
N TRP A 28 -4.65 -11.41 2.74
CA TRP A 28 -4.66 -11.73 4.16
C TRP A 28 -5.21 -13.14 4.40
N GLU A 29 -4.31 -14.07 4.66
CA GLU A 29 -4.62 -15.47 5.01
C GLU A 29 -4.41 -15.74 6.50
N ARG A 30 -4.69 -14.73 7.34
CA ARG A 30 -4.40 -14.72 8.78
C ARG A 30 -2.90 -14.70 9.13
N MET A 31 -2.04 -14.43 8.16
CA MET A 31 -0.61 -14.15 8.36
C MET A 31 -0.35 -12.63 8.43
N PRO A 32 0.71 -12.19 9.14
CA PRO A 32 1.16 -10.80 9.08
C PRO A 32 1.53 -10.39 7.66
N LEU A 33 1.16 -9.18 7.26
CA LEU A 33 1.42 -8.64 5.93
C LEU A 33 2.55 -7.62 6.00
N ALA A 34 3.56 -7.80 5.16
CA ALA A 34 4.65 -6.83 5.03
C ALA A 34 4.17 -5.60 4.26
N VAL A 35 4.36 -4.41 4.84
CA VAL A 35 4.10 -3.12 4.21
C VAL A 35 5.33 -2.24 4.39
N PRO A 36 6.32 -2.33 3.49
CA PRO A 36 7.48 -1.44 3.54
C PRO A 36 7.05 0.01 3.30
N LEU A 37 7.78 0.94 3.90
CA LEU A 37 7.58 2.38 3.80
C LEU A 37 8.89 3.04 3.35
N GLN A 38 8.75 4.18 2.67
CA GLN A 38 9.87 5.09 2.42
C GLN A 38 9.76 6.29 3.34
N VAL A 39 10.87 6.68 3.96
CA VAL A 39 10.92 7.83 4.87
C VAL A 39 10.47 9.10 4.14
N GLY A 40 9.60 9.88 4.78
CA GLY A 40 9.04 11.11 4.25
C GLY A 40 7.87 10.92 3.29
N GLN A 41 7.56 9.68 2.89
CA GLN A 41 6.53 9.37 1.90
C GLN A 41 5.31 8.72 2.56
N GLU A 42 4.12 9.04 2.02
CA GLU A 42 2.87 8.47 2.50
C GLU A 42 2.51 7.26 1.66
N ARG A 43 2.22 6.14 2.31
CA ARG A 43 1.73 4.91 1.69
C ARG A 43 0.32 4.63 2.17
N ILE A 44 -0.58 4.39 1.21
CA ILE A 44 -2.00 4.13 1.48
C ILE A 44 -2.21 2.61 1.46
N VAL A 45 -2.89 2.11 2.49
CA VAL A 45 -3.32 0.71 2.60
C VAL A 45 -4.85 0.67 2.57
N PHE A 46 -5.42 0.22 1.46
CA PHE A 46 -6.85 -0.05 1.32
C PHE A 46 -7.20 -1.37 1.99
N ILE A 47 -8.19 -1.35 2.88
CA ILE A 47 -8.63 -2.51 3.66
C ILE A 47 -10.14 -2.73 3.48
N ASP A 48 -10.83 -1.77 2.88
CA ASP A 48 -12.28 -1.75 2.65
C ASP A 48 -13.08 -1.96 3.96
N ARG A 49 -12.47 -1.59 5.09
CA ARG A 49 -12.99 -1.76 6.46
C ARG A 49 -12.55 -0.59 7.33
N ASN A 50 -13.40 -0.18 8.26
CA ASN A 50 -13.00 0.78 9.29
C ASN A 50 -12.18 0.05 10.35
N VAL A 51 -10.98 0.57 10.66
CA VAL A 51 -10.07 -0.07 11.60
C VAL A 51 -9.56 0.90 12.66
N ARG A 52 -9.32 0.39 13.86
CA ARG A 52 -8.52 1.05 14.89
C ARG A 52 -7.08 0.57 14.73
N VAL A 53 -6.12 1.49 14.71
CA VAL A 53 -4.70 1.14 14.54
C VAL A 53 -3.97 1.24 15.88
N GLY A 54 -3.46 0.10 16.35
CA GLY A 54 -2.53 0.01 17.46
C GLY A 54 -1.09 0.20 16.98
N VAL A 55 -0.45 1.26 17.48
CA VAL A 55 0.95 1.60 17.17
C VAL A 55 1.82 1.33 18.41
N PRO A 56 2.91 0.54 18.29
CA PRO A 56 3.82 0.33 19.40
C PRO A 56 4.48 1.63 19.88
N ALA A 57 4.65 1.78 21.19
CA ALA A 57 5.16 3.01 21.81
C ALA A 57 6.52 3.48 21.25
N GLY A 58 7.38 2.55 20.83
CA GLY A 58 8.71 2.88 20.29
C GLY A 58 8.72 3.56 18.91
N VAL A 59 7.59 3.61 18.19
CA VAL A 59 7.50 4.19 16.84
C VAL A 59 6.46 5.30 16.69
N GLY A 60 5.63 5.56 17.71
CA GLY A 60 4.50 6.50 17.62
C GLY A 60 4.87 7.91 17.14
N GLU A 61 5.97 8.48 17.64
CA GLU A 61 6.42 9.82 17.23
C GLU A 61 7.03 9.86 15.82
N ARG A 62 7.50 8.71 15.31
CA ARG A 62 8.16 8.58 14.00
C ARG A 62 7.22 8.11 12.90
N LEU A 63 6.03 7.64 13.27
CA LEU A 63 5.04 7.09 12.35
C LEU A 63 3.73 7.85 12.49
N ARG A 64 3.39 8.66 11.50
CA ARG A 64 2.06 9.22 11.37
C ARG A 64 1.11 8.16 10.82
N VAL A 65 0.04 7.91 11.55
CA VAL A 65 -1.03 6.97 11.18
C VAL A 65 -2.36 7.71 11.14
N GLN A 66 -3.12 7.53 10.06
CA GLN A 66 -4.52 7.96 9.98
C GLN A 66 -5.36 6.83 9.41
N SER A 67 -6.54 6.57 9.98
CA SER A 67 -7.53 5.67 9.40
C SER A 67 -8.78 6.45 9.04
N ALA A 68 -9.20 6.36 7.78
CA ALA A 68 -10.39 7.03 7.28
C ALA A 68 -10.92 6.33 6.02
N GLY A 69 -12.24 6.21 5.90
CA GLY A 69 -12.90 5.78 4.66
C GLY A 69 -12.46 4.40 4.15
N GLY A 70 -12.18 3.44 5.03
CA GLY A 70 -11.73 2.10 4.63
C GLY A 70 -10.24 2.00 4.26
N ALA A 71 -9.46 3.06 4.48
CA ALA A 71 -8.02 3.09 4.23
C ALA A 71 -7.21 3.46 5.48
N VAL A 72 -5.95 3.05 5.49
CA VAL A 72 -4.94 3.44 6.48
C VAL A 72 -3.80 4.16 5.75
N TYR A 73 -3.52 5.38 6.18
CA TYR A 73 -2.46 6.24 5.67
C TYR A 73 -1.28 6.14 6.62
N LEU A 74 -0.14 5.70 6.10
CA LEU A 74 1.08 5.49 6.86
C LEU A 74 2.17 6.41 6.32
N ARG A 75 2.79 7.23 7.17
CA ARG A 75 3.96 8.03 6.81
C ARG A 75 4.99 7.99 7.91
N ALA A 76 6.16 7.42 7.60
CA ALA A 76 7.31 7.46 8.48
C ALA A 76 8.08 8.78 8.30
N SER A 77 8.43 9.48 9.38
CA SER A 77 9.29 10.68 9.34
C SER A 77 10.78 10.36 9.46
N GLU A 78 11.10 9.18 9.98
CA GLU A 78 12.46 8.67 10.22
C GLU A 78 12.52 7.18 9.90
N PRO A 79 13.73 6.58 9.77
CA PRO A 79 13.88 5.14 9.62
C PRO A 79 13.21 4.37 10.77
N ILE A 80 12.57 3.25 10.45
CA ILE A 80 11.85 2.38 11.40
C ILE A 80 12.32 0.95 11.19
N GLU A 81 12.91 0.34 12.22
CA GLU A 81 13.19 -1.09 12.28
C GLU A 81 11.90 -1.91 12.15
N PRO A 82 11.96 -3.16 11.64
CA PRO A 82 10.78 -4.01 11.50
C PRO A 82 9.88 -4.02 12.74
N THR A 83 8.68 -3.47 12.60
CA THR A 83 7.75 -3.22 13.70
C THR A 83 6.34 -3.64 13.29
N ARG A 84 5.60 -4.26 14.22
CA ARG A 84 4.24 -4.74 13.96
C ARG A 84 3.18 -3.74 14.41
N LEU A 85 2.32 -3.35 13.49
CA LEU A 85 1.06 -2.64 13.75
C LEU A 85 -0.09 -3.65 13.89
N GLN A 86 -1.07 -3.30 14.73
CA GLN A 86 -2.29 -4.07 14.87
C GLN A 86 -3.46 -3.26 14.31
N LEU A 87 -4.16 -3.82 13.34
CA LEU A 87 -5.34 -3.22 12.76
C LEU A 87 -6.55 -4.02 13.23
N GLN A 88 -7.34 -3.41 14.09
CA GLN A 88 -8.55 -4.01 14.62
C GLN A 88 -9.76 -3.51 13.83
N ASP A 89 -10.47 -4.42 13.16
CA ASP A 89 -11.76 -4.14 12.54
C ASP A 89 -12.73 -3.56 13.57
N ALA A 90 -13.31 -2.40 13.26
CA ALA A 90 -14.14 -1.65 14.19
C ALA A 90 -15.47 -2.34 14.49
N ASP A 91 -15.98 -3.15 13.54
CA ASP A 91 -17.27 -3.80 13.58
C ASP A 91 -17.17 -5.22 14.14
N THR A 92 -16.15 -5.99 13.74
CA THR A 92 -16.00 -7.41 14.10
C THR A 92 -14.95 -7.68 15.18
N GLY A 93 -14.04 -6.72 15.42
CA GLY A 93 -12.89 -6.91 16.31
C GLY A 93 -11.80 -7.83 15.74
N ALA A 94 -11.93 -8.29 14.49
CA ALA A 94 -10.91 -9.07 13.82
C ALA A 94 -9.58 -8.30 13.74
N LEU A 95 -8.47 -9.01 13.92
CA LEU A 95 -7.13 -8.43 13.93
C LEU A 95 -6.38 -8.76 12.64
N ILE A 96 -5.95 -7.73 11.93
CA ILE A 96 -4.99 -7.82 10.84
C ILE A 96 -3.64 -7.32 11.36
N LEU A 97 -2.57 -8.06 11.12
CA LEU A 97 -1.23 -7.69 11.55
C LEU A 97 -0.46 -7.15 10.34
N LEU A 98 0.08 -5.94 10.46
CA LEU A 98 0.95 -5.34 9.45
C LEU A 98 2.36 -5.21 10.00
N ASP A 99 3.32 -5.79 9.31
CA ASP A 99 4.74 -5.63 9.61
C ASP A 99 5.28 -4.50 8.73
N ILE A 100 5.66 -3.39 9.35
CA ILE A 100 6.22 -2.22 8.67
C ILE A 100 7.72 -2.14 8.90
N ALA A 101 8.42 -1.60 7.93
CA ALA A 101 9.80 -1.13 8.05
C ALA A 101 9.93 0.13 7.19
N ALA A 102 10.69 1.12 7.64
CA ALA A 102 10.88 2.36 6.89
C ALA A 102 12.37 2.58 6.60
N GLU A 103 12.70 2.72 5.32
CA GLU A 103 14.04 3.04 4.85
C GLU A 103 14.02 4.35 4.04
N PRO A 104 15.12 5.11 3.99
CA PRO A 104 15.23 6.22 3.04
C PRO A 104 15.08 5.73 1.60
N ALA A 105 14.35 6.47 0.76
CA ALA A 105 14.29 6.17 -0.67
C ALA A 105 15.69 6.35 -1.31
N LYS A 106 16.04 5.46 -2.25
CA LYS A 106 17.27 5.63 -3.02
C LYS A 106 17.08 6.72 -4.07
N ASP A 107 18.18 7.31 -4.52
CA ASP A 107 18.13 8.36 -5.55
C ASP A 107 17.45 7.86 -6.83
N GLY A 108 16.39 8.55 -7.23
CA GLY A 108 15.58 8.19 -8.40
C GLY A 108 14.63 7.01 -8.20
N GLU A 109 14.53 6.44 -6.99
CA GLU A 109 13.54 5.42 -6.66
C GLU A 109 12.14 6.06 -6.59
N PRO A 110 11.13 5.49 -7.28
CA PRO A 110 9.78 6.01 -7.21
C PRO A 110 9.16 5.75 -5.83
N ALA A 111 8.11 6.50 -5.54
CA ALA A 111 7.28 6.25 -4.37
C ALA A 111 6.69 4.85 -4.42
N LEU A 112 6.59 4.21 -3.24
CA LEU A 112 5.96 2.90 -3.13
C LEU A 112 4.47 2.99 -3.47
N GLU A 113 4.02 2.06 -4.31
CA GLU A 113 2.63 1.98 -4.74
C GLU A 113 1.69 1.71 -3.54
N PRO A 114 0.44 2.20 -3.59
CA PRO A 114 -0.58 1.85 -2.61
C PRO A 114 -0.79 0.34 -2.52
N VAL A 115 -1.17 -0.11 -1.33
CA VAL A 115 -1.48 -1.52 -1.05
C VAL A 115 -2.98 -1.69 -0.94
N ARG A 116 -3.52 -2.79 -1.44
CA ARG A 116 -4.88 -3.26 -1.13
C ARG A 116 -4.80 -4.63 -0.48
N ILE A 117 -5.39 -4.73 0.71
CA ILE A 117 -5.53 -5.98 1.45
C ILE A 117 -6.85 -6.63 1.03
N VAL A 118 -6.77 -7.84 0.53
CA VAL A 118 -7.94 -8.68 0.21
C VAL A 118 -7.97 -9.89 1.12
N GLU A 119 -9.15 -10.35 1.52
CA GLU A 119 -9.24 -11.60 2.28
C GLU A 119 -8.78 -12.80 1.46
N GLY A 120 -8.11 -13.75 2.12
CA GLY A 120 -7.87 -15.08 1.59
C GLY A 120 -9.18 -15.82 1.36
N ALA A 121 -9.23 -16.68 0.35
CA ALA A 121 -10.41 -17.51 0.11
C ALA A 121 -10.68 -18.36 1.36
N THR A 122 -11.86 -18.20 1.95
CA THR A 122 -12.36 -19.03 3.05
C THR A 122 -12.73 -20.41 2.50
N THR A 123 -11.75 -21.25 2.17
CA THR A 123 -12.04 -22.68 2.02
C THR A 123 -12.34 -23.21 3.41
N PRO A 124 -13.57 -23.68 3.72
CA PRO A 124 -13.86 -24.24 5.03
C PRO A 124 -12.95 -25.46 5.23
N ALA A 125 -12.04 -25.40 6.20
CA ALA A 125 -11.27 -26.57 6.60
C ALA A 125 -12.26 -27.69 6.98
N PRO A 126 -12.11 -28.92 6.47
CA PRO A 126 -12.96 -30.02 6.89
C PRO A 126 -12.79 -30.22 8.39
N ARG A 127 -13.90 -30.15 9.13
CA ARG A 127 -13.94 -30.48 10.55
C ARG A 127 -13.61 -31.97 10.67
N TYR A 128 -12.42 -32.30 11.15
CA TYR A 128 -12.12 -33.66 11.60
C TYR A 128 -12.96 -33.92 12.85
N GLY A 129 -13.97 -34.78 12.70
CA GLY A 129 -14.69 -35.44 13.78
C GLY A 129 -14.15 -36.85 13.99
#